data_AF-A0A4Q5LDI9-F1
#
_entry.id   AF-A0A4Q5LDI9-F1
#
_cell.length_a   1.000
_cell.length_b   1.000
_cell.length_c   1.000
_cell.angle_alpha   90.00
_cell.angle_beta   90.00
_cell.angle_gamma   90.00
#
_symmetry.space_group_name_H-M   'P 1'
#
loop_
_entity.id
_entity.type
_entity.pdbx_description
1 polymer ?
#
loop_
_entity_poly.entity_id
_entity_poly.type
_entity_poly.pdbx_seq_one_letter_code
_entity_poly.pdbx_strand_id
1 'polypeptide(L)'
;METSVFPRMHVSLYVADLAATVSFYNTIFGQPAAKIRPGYAKYVLDQPSLIISFVENPQRVASNFGHLGFQVETVQELDERLARARAAGLVQREEVGTSCCYAKQDKFWVNDPDGVEWEVYYFHEDAEFNDPRYQAEYDQAASSQCCIAPAAQAPEEAVLVTEPMAFPLTLAGPAAQTSCESTASAASPAASACC
;
A
#
# COMPACT_ATOMS: atom_id res chain seq x y z
N MET A 1 19.55 16.09 -14.67
CA MET A 1 18.34 16.46 -13.90
C MET A 1 17.72 15.14 -13.52
N GLU A 2 17.73 14.78 -12.25
CA GLU A 2 17.06 13.55 -11.82
C GLU A 2 15.57 13.72 -12.08
N THR A 3 15.04 12.86 -12.96
CA THR A 3 13.65 12.90 -13.36
C THR A 3 12.82 12.51 -12.14
N SER A 4 11.91 13.38 -11.72
CA SER A 4 10.94 13.05 -10.67
C SER A 4 10.20 11.77 -11.06
N VAL A 5 10.38 10.71 -10.28
CA VAL A 5 9.76 9.41 -10.56
C VAL A 5 8.27 9.52 -10.21
N PHE A 6 7.42 9.17 -11.17
CA PHE A 6 5.96 9.09 -11.02
C PHE A 6 5.45 7.79 -11.62
N PRO A 7 4.37 7.19 -11.08
CA PRO A 7 3.63 7.61 -9.87
C PRO A 7 4.46 7.44 -8.58
N ARG A 8 3.97 8.03 -7.47
CA ARG A 8 4.57 7.86 -6.14
C ARG A 8 3.62 7.08 -5.25
N MET A 9 4.15 6.13 -4.50
CA MET A 9 3.41 5.54 -3.40
C MET A 9 3.21 6.61 -2.30
N HIS A 10 2.03 6.64 -1.66
CA HIS A 10 1.76 7.53 -0.54
C HIS A 10 1.33 6.76 0.70
N VAL A 11 2.04 6.97 1.81
CA VAL A 11 1.71 6.45 3.15
C VAL A 11 1.45 7.61 4.11
N SER A 12 0.47 7.45 4.99
CA SER A 12 0.24 8.35 6.12
C SER A 12 0.11 7.53 7.39
N LEU A 13 0.97 7.81 8.38
CA LEU A 13 0.95 7.15 9.68
C LEU A 13 0.59 8.14 10.79
N TYR A 14 -0.17 7.66 11.78
CA TYR A 14 -0.30 8.35 13.06
C TYR A 14 0.83 7.93 13.97
N VAL A 15 1.41 8.90 14.68
CA VAL A 15 2.58 8.67 15.55
C VAL A 15 2.34 9.25 16.93
N ALA A 16 2.95 8.67 17.96
CA ALA A 16 2.80 9.16 19.33
C ALA A 16 3.67 10.40 19.61
N ASP A 17 4.88 10.46 19.04
CA ASP A 17 5.85 11.53 19.25
C ASP A 17 6.53 11.88 17.92
N LEU A 18 6.16 13.04 17.36
CA LEU A 18 6.67 13.49 16.07
C LEU A 18 8.17 13.74 16.08
N ALA A 19 8.75 14.17 17.20
CA ALA A 19 10.18 14.45 17.29
C ALA A 19 10.98 13.15 17.25
N ALA A 20 10.55 12.13 17.99
CA ALA A 20 11.12 10.79 17.94
C ALA A 20 11.00 10.19 16.53
N THR A 21 9.82 10.29 15.91
CA THR A 21 9.56 9.87 14.54
C THR A 21 10.51 10.54 13.56
N VAL A 22 10.61 11.88 13.58
CA VAL A 22 11.49 12.61 12.64
C VAL A 22 12.97 12.23 12.83
N SER A 23 13.42 12.05 14.08
CA SER A 23 14.80 11.60 14.35
C SER A 23 15.08 10.22 13.74
N PHE A 24 14.16 9.27 13.93
CA PHE A 24 14.26 7.94 13.35
C PHE A 24 14.26 7.99 11.81
N TYR A 25 13.26 8.62 11.20
CA TYR A 25 13.09 8.61 9.75
C TYR A 25 14.14 9.45 9.00
N ASN A 26 14.73 10.47 9.62
CA ASN A 26 15.91 11.15 9.06
C ASN A 26 17.09 10.19 8.90
N THR A 27 17.26 9.26 9.84
CA THR A 27 18.34 8.26 9.81
C THR A 27 18.07 7.21 8.74
N ILE A 28 16.86 6.65 8.72
CA ILE A 28 16.47 5.59 7.78
C ILE A 28 16.42 6.10 6.33
N PHE A 29 15.86 7.28 6.10
CA PHE A 29 15.77 7.87 4.76
C PHE A 29 17.05 8.61 4.34
N GLY A 30 17.97 8.87 5.27
CA GLY A 30 19.22 9.58 4.98
C GLY A 30 19.03 11.04 4.56
N GLN A 31 17.84 11.62 4.78
CA GLN A 31 17.53 13.01 4.45
C GLN A 31 16.54 13.62 5.45
N PRO A 32 16.54 14.95 5.65
CA PRO A 32 15.56 15.62 6.49
C PRO A 32 14.16 15.60 5.86
N ALA A 33 13.13 15.77 6.71
CA ALA A 33 11.76 15.97 6.24
C ALA A 33 11.66 17.20 5.31
N ALA A 34 10.95 17.03 4.19
CA ALA A 34 10.68 18.10 3.24
C ALA A 34 9.72 19.17 3.80
N LYS A 35 8.90 18.82 4.79
CA LYS A 35 7.99 19.75 5.48
C LYS A 35 7.79 19.34 6.92
N ILE A 36 7.90 20.29 7.84
CA ILE A 36 7.55 20.14 9.26
C ILE A 36 6.58 21.26 9.66
N ARG A 37 5.54 20.92 10.41
CA ARG A 37 4.55 21.81 11.05
C ARG A 37 4.21 21.25 12.43
N PRO A 38 3.57 22.03 13.32
CA PRO A 38 3.06 21.49 14.58
C PRO A 38 2.19 20.24 14.33
N GLY A 39 2.59 19.10 14.91
CA GLY A 39 1.90 17.82 14.76
C GLY A 39 1.99 17.15 13.37
N TYR A 40 2.86 17.61 12.46
CA TYR A 40 2.95 17.06 11.11
C TYR A 40 4.37 17.09 10.51
N ALA A 41 4.80 15.97 9.92
CA ALA A 41 6.00 15.90 9.10
C ALA A 41 5.72 15.19 7.76
N LYS A 42 6.46 15.55 6.71
CA LYS A 42 6.36 14.93 5.39
C LYS A 42 7.73 14.74 4.77
N TYR A 43 7.95 13.56 4.20
CA TYR A 43 9.08 13.24 3.36
C TYR A 43 8.62 13.03 1.92
N VAL A 44 9.50 13.36 0.99
CA VAL A 44 9.36 13.10 -0.44
C VAL A 44 10.68 12.49 -0.87
N LEU A 45 10.67 11.19 -1.12
CA LEU A 45 11.82 10.41 -1.56
C LEU A 45 11.72 10.18 -3.07
N ASP A 46 12.83 10.31 -3.78
CA ASP A 46 12.90 10.01 -5.22
C ASP A 46 13.30 8.57 -5.49
N GLN A 47 14.19 8.01 -4.67
CA GLN A 47 14.66 6.62 -4.74
C GLN A 47 14.62 6.00 -3.33
N PRO A 48 13.55 5.27 -2.98
CA PRO A 48 12.39 4.93 -3.80
C PRO A 48 11.42 6.10 -4.00
N SER A 49 10.50 5.98 -4.95
CA SER A 49 9.43 6.96 -5.19
C SER A 49 8.34 6.88 -4.11
N LEU A 50 8.60 7.53 -2.98
CA LEU A 50 7.75 7.51 -1.79
C LEU A 50 7.40 8.91 -1.32
N ILE A 51 6.12 9.13 -1.05
CA ILE A 51 5.67 10.20 -0.18
C ILE A 51 5.21 9.55 1.13
N ILE A 52 5.77 9.99 2.25
CA ILE A 52 5.31 9.53 3.57
C ILE A 52 5.04 10.73 4.47
N SER A 53 3.89 10.73 5.11
CA SER A 53 3.46 11.76 6.05
C SER A 53 3.24 11.16 7.44
N PHE A 54 3.64 11.91 8.46
CA PHE A 54 3.43 11.57 9.87
C PHE A 54 2.53 12.62 10.51
N VAL A 55 1.50 12.16 11.22
CA VAL A 55 0.55 13.01 11.93
C VAL A 55 0.58 12.63 13.40
N GLU A 56 0.96 13.56 14.27
CA GLU A 56 1.03 13.29 15.71
C GLU A 56 -0.39 13.13 16.28
N ASN A 57 -0.70 11.91 16.72
CA ASN A 57 -1.96 11.56 17.36
C ASN A 57 -1.79 10.21 18.08
N PRO A 58 -1.33 10.21 19.35
CA PRO A 58 -1.08 8.99 20.13
C PRO A 58 -2.26 8.02 20.18
N GLN A 59 -3.49 8.54 20.17
CA GLN A 59 -4.72 7.76 20.28
C GLN A 59 -5.06 6.99 18.99
N ARG A 60 -4.43 7.34 17.87
CA ARG A 60 -4.68 6.76 16.55
C ARG A 60 -3.50 6.00 15.98
N VAL A 61 -2.41 5.87 16.76
CA VAL A 61 -1.31 4.97 16.42
C VAL A 61 -1.87 3.58 16.19
N ALA A 62 -1.60 3.02 15.02
CA ALA A 62 -2.16 1.75 14.62
C ALA A 62 -1.48 0.61 15.37
N SER A 63 -2.25 -0.19 16.11
CA SER A 63 -1.77 -1.47 16.59
C SER A 63 -1.78 -2.48 15.44
N ASN A 64 -0.68 -3.23 15.28
CA ASN A 64 -0.55 -4.31 14.28
C ASN A 64 -0.70 -3.84 12.82
N PHE A 65 -0.01 -2.76 12.43
CA PHE A 65 0.00 -2.26 11.05
C PHE A 65 0.51 -3.29 10.02
N GLY A 66 1.26 -4.30 10.46
CA GLY A 66 2.09 -5.14 9.59
C GLY A 66 3.46 -4.48 9.46
N HIS A 67 3.93 -4.25 8.24
CA HIS A 67 5.22 -3.63 7.98
C HIS A 67 5.24 -2.87 6.65
N LEU A 68 6.32 -2.11 6.45
CA LEU A 68 6.67 -1.48 5.17
C LEU A 68 8.03 -2.02 4.73
N GLY A 69 8.33 -1.92 3.43
CA GLY A 69 9.54 -2.51 2.89
C GLY A 69 10.16 -1.71 1.76
N PHE A 70 11.50 -1.75 1.68
CA PHE A 70 12.26 -1.30 0.51
C PHE A 70 13.07 -2.45 -0.06
N GLN A 71 12.79 -2.78 -1.32
CA GLN A 71 13.72 -3.57 -2.13
C GLN A 71 14.82 -2.67 -2.66
N VAL A 72 16.07 -3.06 -2.48
CA VAL A 72 17.24 -2.40 -3.08
C VAL A 72 17.74 -3.17 -4.29
N GLU A 73 18.41 -2.46 -5.21
CA GLU A 73 18.88 -3.06 -6.47
C GLU A 73 20.19 -3.84 -6.31
N THR A 74 20.98 -3.55 -5.27
CA THR A 74 22.30 -4.20 -5.08
C THR A 74 22.57 -4.55 -3.62
N VAL A 75 23.39 -5.58 -3.40
CA VAL A 75 23.90 -5.94 -2.07
C VAL A 75 24.71 -4.79 -1.46
N GLN A 76 25.47 -4.05 -2.28
CA GLN A 76 26.21 -2.89 -1.79
C GLN A 76 25.28 -1.83 -1.19
N GLU A 77 24.15 -1.53 -1.85
CA GLU A 77 23.17 -0.59 -1.30
C GLU A 77 22.55 -1.10 0.01
N LEU A 78 22.29 -2.42 0.09
CA LEU A 78 21.81 -3.05 1.33
C LEU A 78 22.82 -2.84 2.47
N ASP A 79 24.10 -3.15 2.22
CA ASP A 79 25.18 -3.05 3.19
C ASP A 79 25.39 -1.60 3.67
N GLU A 80 25.32 -0.62 2.77
CA GLU A 80 25.43 0.80 3.12
C GLU A 80 24.26 1.25 4.02
N ARG A 81 23.04 0.80 3.72
CA ARG A 81 21.86 1.10 4.54
C ARG A 81 21.94 0.41 5.91
N LEU A 82 22.36 -0.85 5.93
CA LEU A 82 22.58 -1.62 7.15
C LEU A 82 23.64 -0.99 8.05
N ALA A 83 24.77 -0.55 7.47
CA ALA A 83 25.83 0.10 8.21
C ALA A 83 25.35 1.40 8.89
N ARG A 84 24.55 2.22 8.19
CA ARG A 84 23.92 3.42 8.78
C ARG A 84 22.96 3.06 9.92
N ALA A 85 22.09 2.08 9.71
CA ALA A 85 21.14 1.63 10.74
C ALA A 85 21.87 1.07 11.98
N ARG A 86 22.93 0.29 11.78
CA ARG A 86 23.75 -0.30 12.86
C ARG A 86 24.50 0.77 13.64
N ALA A 87 25.08 1.77 12.97
CA ALA A 87 25.73 2.91 13.63
C ALA A 87 24.77 3.72 14.51
N ALA A 88 23.48 3.76 14.14
CA ALA A 88 22.42 4.39 14.92
C ALA A 88 21.77 3.46 15.97
N GLY A 89 22.18 2.19 16.06
CA GLY A 89 21.61 1.22 17.01
C GLY A 89 20.16 0.83 16.72
N LEU A 90 19.72 0.91 15.45
CA LEU A 90 18.32 0.72 15.06
C LEU A 90 17.98 -0.70 14.58
N VAL A 91 18.99 -1.51 14.28
CA VAL A 91 18.81 -2.86 13.72
C VAL A 91 18.21 -3.78 14.77
N GLN A 92 17.07 -4.38 14.45
CA GLN A 92 16.36 -5.33 15.31
C GLN A 92 16.65 -6.78 14.92
N ARG A 93 16.75 -7.04 13.61
CA ARG A 93 16.94 -8.39 13.07
C ARG A 93 17.69 -8.32 11.73
N GLU A 94 18.55 -9.29 11.49
CA GLU A 94 19.24 -9.52 10.22
C GLU A 94 18.99 -10.97 9.79
N GLU A 95 18.70 -11.17 8.51
CA GLU A 95 18.45 -12.47 7.90
C GLU A 95 19.25 -12.52 6.59
N VAL A 96 20.37 -13.23 6.61
CA VAL A 96 21.31 -13.33 5.48
C VAL A 96 21.20 -14.72 4.86
N GLY A 97 21.13 -14.78 3.53
CA GLY A 97 21.06 -16.00 2.74
C GLY A 97 19.84 -16.87 3.08
N THR A 98 18.77 -16.26 3.58
CA THR A 98 17.59 -16.97 4.06
C THR A 98 16.59 -17.13 2.91
N SER A 99 16.11 -18.35 2.71
CA SER A 99 15.02 -18.63 1.76
C SER A 99 13.68 -18.44 2.46
N CYS A 100 12.97 -17.36 2.17
CA CYS A 100 11.65 -17.07 2.71
C CYS A 100 10.69 -16.88 1.54
N CYS A 101 9.48 -17.46 1.60
CA CYS A 101 8.45 -17.32 0.57
C CYS A 101 8.93 -17.71 -0.84
N TYR A 102 9.74 -18.78 -0.96
CA TYR A 102 10.29 -19.22 -2.25
C TYR A 102 11.23 -18.19 -2.91
N ALA A 103 11.89 -17.35 -2.11
CA ALA A 103 12.89 -16.39 -2.58
C ALA A 103 14.11 -16.40 -1.66
N LYS A 104 15.32 -16.39 -2.23
CA LYS A 104 16.56 -16.19 -1.49
C LYS A 104 16.82 -14.69 -1.34
N GLN A 105 16.89 -14.22 -0.10
CA GLN A 105 17.02 -12.80 0.19
C GLN A 105 18.04 -12.54 1.29
N ASP A 106 18.66 -11.37 1.23
CA ASP A 106 19.31 -10.75 2.38
C ASP A 106 18.43 -9.60 2.85
N LYS A 107 18.09 -9.56 4.14
CA LYS A 107 17.25 -8.51 4.70
C LYS A 107 17.66 -8.10 6.10
N PHE A 108 17.37 -6.86 6.44
CA PHE A 108 17.41 -6.40 7.82
C PHE A 108 16.14 -5.64 8.17
N TRP A 109 15.83 -5.63 9.46
CA TRP A 109 14.62 -5.04 10.01
C TRP A 109 14.97 -3.98 11.03
N VAL A 110 14.20 -2.89 11.01
CA VAL A 110 14.21 -1.84 12.03
C VAL A 110 12.77 -1.59 12.48
N ASN A 111 12.60 -1.10 13.70
CA ASN A 111 11.29 -0.69 14.21
C ASN A 111 11.30 0.81 14.44
N ASP A 112 10.27 1.49 13.96
CA ASP A 112 10.08 2.89 14.28
C ASP A 112 9.64 3.08 15.76
N PRO A 113 9.59 4.32 16.27
CA PRO A 113 9.27 4.58 17.67
C PRO A 113 7.90 4.05 18.13
N ASP A 114 6.97 3.87 17.19
CA ASP A 114 5.62 3.36 17.44
C ASP A 114 5.51 1.85 17.16
N GLY A 115 6.63 1.20 16.81
CA GLY A 115 6.73 -0.24 16.59
C GLY A 115 6.41 -0.69 15.17
N VAL A 116 6.24 0.23 14.21
CA VAL A 116 6.06 -0.13 12.79
C VAL A 116 7.36 -0.75 12.28
N GLU A 117 7.28 -1.99 11.82
CA GLU A 117 8.40 -2.70 11.24
C GLU A 117 8.70 -2.19 9.82
N TRP A 118 9.99 -2.02 9.54
CA TRP A 118 10.52 -1.72 8.23
C TRP A 118 11.54 -2.78 7.82
N GLU A 119 11.32 -3.42 6.69
CA GLU A 119 12.34 -4.25 6.04
C GLU A 119 13.09 -3.47 4.96
N VAL A 120 14.39 -3.74 4.86
CA VAL A 120 15.17 -3.42 3.68
C VAL A 120 15.79 -4.72 3.20
N TYR A 121 15.57 -5.07 1.94
CA TYR A 121 16.00 -6.37 1.42
C TYR A 121 16.60 -6.27 0.02
N TYR A 122 17.54 -7.15 -0.25
CA TYR A 122 18.02 -7.48 -1.58
C TYR A 122 17.49 -8.85 -1.98
N PHE A 123 16.89 -8.92 -3.17
CA PHE A 123 16.39 -10.16 -3.75
C PHE A 123 17.48 -10.78 -4.62
N HIS A 124 17.88 -12.02 -4.32
CA HIS A 124 18.87 -12.75 -5.11
C HIS A 124 18.21 -13.45 -6.29
N GLU A 125 17.32 -14.38 -5.98
CA GLU A 125 16.69 -15.30 -6.93
C GLU A 125 15.47 -15.98 -6.30
N ASP A 126 14.59 -16.52 -7.14
CA ASP A 126 13.54 -17.44 -6.70
C ASP A 126 14.17 -18.74 -6.18
N ALA A 127 13.51 -19.38 -5.22
CA ALA A 127 13.93 -20.62 -4.57
C ALA A 127 12.78 -21.62 -4.55
N GLU A 128 13.01 -22.87 -4.92
CA GLU A 128 11.97 -23.91 -4.92
C GLU A 128 11.59 -24.40 -3.51
N PHE A 129 12.30 -23.93 -2.48
CA PHE A 129 12.19 -24.36 -1.10
C PHE A 129 12.04 -23.17 -0.15
N ASN A 130 11.13 -23.29 0.81
CA ASN A 130 10.98 -22.34 1.91
C ASN A 130 11.72 -22.86 3.16
N ASP A 131 12.45 -22.01 3.86
CA ASP A 131 13.16 -22.41 5.09
C ASP A 131 12.15 -22.91 6.14
N PRO A 132 12.36 -24.08 6.77
CA PRO A 132 11.43 -24.67 7.73
C PRO A 132 11.12 -23.76 8.93
N ARG A 133 12.00 -22.81 9.25
CA ARG A 133 11.76 -21.79 10.29
C ARG A 133 10.50 -20.96 10.01
N TYR A 134 10.18 -20.72 8.75
CA TYR A 134 9.00 -19.95 8.32
C TYR A 134 7.83 -20.85 7.91
N GLN A 135 8.03 -22.16 7.81
CA GLN A 135 6.96 -23.10 7.45
C GLN A 135 5.89 -23.18 8.54
N ALA A 136 6.30 -23.18 9.82
CA ALA A 136 5.37 -23.22 10.94
C ALA A 136 4.54 -21.92 11.06
N GLU A 137 5.12 -20.78 10.69
CA GLU A 137 4.38 -19.51 10.58
C GLU A 137 3.42 -19.55 9.39
N TYR A 138 3.83 -20.04 8.21
CA TYR A 138 2.95 -20.19 7.05
C TYR A 138 1.74 -21.11 7.34
N ASP A 139 1.98 -22.25 7.97
CA ASP A 139 0.93 -23.20 8.33
C ASP A 139 -0.05 -22.63 9.38
N GLN A 140 0.39 -21.67 10.20
CA GLN A 140 -0.45 -20.93 11.14
C GLN A 140 -1.09 -19.67 10.51
N ALA A 141 -0.41 -19.06 9.53
CA ALA A 141 -0.73 -17.81 8.83
C ALA A 141 -1.68 -17.99 7.64
N ALA A 142 -2.17 -19.20 7.36
CA ALA A 142 -3.40 -19.41 6.58
C ALA A 142 -4.62 -18.62 7.14
N SER A 143 -4.47 -17.97 8.31
CA SER A 143 -5.42 -17.02 8.89
C SER A 143 -4.93 -15.56 9.04
N SER A 144 -3.65 -15.23 8.79
CA SER A 144 -3.18 -13.83 8.86
C SER A 144 -1.97 -13.57 7.97
N GLN A 145 -2.14 -12.64 7.03
CA GLN A 145 -1.31 -12.35 5.88
C GLN A 145 0.16 -12.06 6.22
N CYS A 146 1.07 -12.89 5.67
CA CYS A 146 2.47 -12.52 5.45
C CYS A 146 2.73 -12.59 3.94
N CYS A 147 2.52 -11.45 3.28
CA CYS A 147 3.03 -11.12 1.94
C CYS A 147 2.65 -12.06 0.78
N ILE A 148 1.60 -11.66 0.06
CA ILE A 148 1.03 -12.22 -1.18
C ILE A 148 0.10 -13.42 -0.96
N ALA A 149 -1.16 -13.24 -1.37
CA ALA A 149 -2.14 -14.33 -1.41
C ALA A 149 -1.58 -15.48 -2.26
N PRO A 150 -1.80 -16.75 -1.88
CA PRO A 150 -1.45 -17.85 -2.77
C PRO A 150 -2.12 -17.57 -4.11
N ALA A 151 -1.39 -17.77 -5.22
CA ALA A 151 -2.04 -17.89 -6.51
C ALA A 151 -3.15 -18.91 -6.31
N ALA A 152 -4.41 -18.45 -6.33
CA ALA A 152 -5.54 -19.35 -6.35
C ALA A 152 -5.23 -20.32 -7.47
N GLN A 153 -5.17 -21.61 -7.16
CA GLN A 153 -5.06 -22.65 -8.16
C GLN A 153 -6.06 -22.27 -9.24
N ALA A 154 -5.56 -21.95 -10.43
CA ALA A 154 -6.44 -21.64 -11.55
C ALA A 154 -7.38 -22.84 -11.62
N PRO A 155 -8.70 -22.66 -11.40
CA PRO A 155 -9.61 -23.74 -11.66
C PRO A 155 -9.38 -24.12 -13.12
N GLU A 156 -9.28 -25.42 -13.37
CA GLU A 156 -9.20 -26.01 -14.70
C GLU A 156 -10.10 -25.19 -15.63
N GLU A 157 -9.48 -24.60 -16.64
CA GLU A 157 -10.06 -23.60 -17.51
C GLU A 157 -11.36 -24.17 -18.08
N ALA A 158 -12.49 -23.76 -17.52
CA ALA A 158 -13.79 -24.05 -18.10
C ALA A 158 -13.83 -23.23 -19.39
N VAL A 159 -13.45 -23.88 -20.49
CA VAL A 159 -13.61 -23.39 -21.85
C VAL A 159 -15.02 -22.81 -21.95
N LEU A 160 -15.11 -21.49 -22.05
CA LEU A 160 -16.36 -20.82 -22.35
C LEU A 160 -16.73 -21.21 -23.78
N VAL A 161 -17.52 -22.28 -23.90
CA VAL A 161 -18.21 -22.59 -25.15
C VAL A 161 -19.26 -21.51 -25.31
N THR A 162 -18.98 -20.55 -26.19
CA THR A 162 -19.98 -19.58 -26.62
C THR A 162 -21.02 -20.35 -27.43
N GLU A 163 -22.14 -20.74 -26.81
CA GLU A 163 -23.33 -21.06 -27.57
C GLU A 163 -23.88 -19.76 -28.21
N PRO A 164 -24.20 -19.75 -29.50
CA PRO A 164 -24.73 -18.56 -30.15
C PRO A 164 -26.15 -18.30 -29.65
N MET A 165 -26.34 -17.23 -28.87
CA MET A 165 -27.68 -16.74 -28.57
C MET A 165 -28.29 -16.11 -29.83
N ALA A 166 -29.14 -16.88 -30.49
CA ALA A 166 -30.03 -16.38 -31.52
C ALA A 166 -31.05 -15.42 -30.88
N PHE A 167 -30.90 -14.12 -31.12
CA PHE A 167 -31.95 -13.13 -30.88
C PHE A 167 -32.88 -13.12 -32.11
N PRO A 168 -34.14 -13.58 -32.01
CA PRO A 168 -35.10 -13.35 -33.09
C PRO A 168 -35.50 -11.88 -33.10
N LEU A 169 -35.14 -11.17 -34.17
CA LEU A 169 -35.64 -9.83 -34.45
C LEU A 169 -37.14 -9.90 -34.73
N THR A 170 -37.97 -9.47 -33.79
CA THR A 170 -39.37 -9.15 -34.03
C THR A 170 -39.47 -7.77 -34.68
N LEU A 171 -39.98 -7.72 -35.91
CA LEU A 171 -40.23 -6.48 -36.65
C LEU A 171 -41.39 -5.71 -35.97
N ALA A 172 -41.09 -4.55 -35.40
CA ALA A 172 -42.10 -3.60 -34.95
C ALA A 172 -42.65 -2.81 -36.17
N GLY A 173 -43.95 -2.96 -36.43
CA GLY A 173 -44.70 -2.15 -37.40
C GLY A 173 -44.94 -0.71 -36.91
N PRO A 174 -45.32 0.22 -37.82
CA PRO A 174 -45.20 1.65 -37.57
C PRO A 174 -46.29 2.22 -36.65
N ALA A 175 -45.87 3.22 -35.88
CA ALA A 175 -46.68 4.00 -34.96
C ALA A 175 -47.75 4.83 -35.69
N ALA A 176 -48.98 4.80 -35.16
CA ALA A 176 -50.04 5.75 -35.47
C ALA A 176 -50.30 6.64 -34.24
N GLN A 177 -50.39 7.94 -34.51
CA GLN A 177 -50.59 9.04 -33.57
C GLN A 177 -52.06 9.13 -33.11
N THR A 178 -52.29 9.60 -31.87
CA THR A 178 -53.49 10.38 -31.50
C THR A 178 -53.26 11.24 -30.24
N SER A 179 -53.14 12.55 -30.49
CA SER A 179 -53.76 13.75 -29.85
C SER A 179 -54.02 13.90 -28.34
N CYS A 180 -53.70 15.13 -27.85
CA CYS A 180 -54.38 16.09 -26.92
C CYS A 180 -55.18 15.56 -25.72
N GLU A 181 -55.18 16.18 -24.53
CA GLU A 181 -55.39 17.61 -24.26
C GLU A 181 -55.05 18.01 -22.80
N SER A 182 -55.04 19.32 -22.54
CA SER A 182 -54.63 20.00 -21.30
C SER A 182 -55.66 19.93 -20.16
N THR A 183 -55.23 20.20 -18.92
CA THR A 183 -55.84 21.27 -18.10
C THR A 183 -54.98 21.62 -16.89
N ALA A 184 -55.02 22.90 -16.55
CA ALA A 184 -54.18 23.63 -15.60
C ALA A 184 -54.74 23.66 -14.17
N SER A 185 -53.96 24.27 -13.28
CA SER A 185 -54.34 25.24 -12.22
C SER A 185 -53.62 24.90 -10.91
N ALA A 186 -52.57 25.65 -10.55
CA ALA A 186 -52.57 26.80 -9.62
C ALA A 186 -52.62 26.33 -8.15
N ALA A 187 -52.00 26.95 -7.15
CA ALA A 187 -51.24 28.18 -7.05
C ALA A 187 -50.30 28.04 -5.82
N SER A 188 -49.17 28.72 -5.86
CA SER A 188 -48.51 29.24 -4.65
C SER A 188 -49.28 30.51 -4.21
N PRO A 189 -49.14 31.02 -2.97
CA PRO A 189 -48.04 31.98 -2.80
C PRO A 189 -47.44 32.13 -1.38
N ALA A 190 -46.18 32.61 -1.40
CA ALA A 190 -45.62 33.73 -0.62
C ALA A 190 -45.52 33.59 0.92
N ALA A 191 -44.59 34.24 1.62
CA ALA A 191 -43.61 35.30 1.30
C ALA A 191 -42.57 35.29 2.45
N SER A 192 -41.28 35.58 2.18
CA SER A 192 -40.59 36.85 2.51
C SER A 192 -40.23 36.99 4.01
N ALA A 193 -39.08 37.50 4.48
CA ALA A 193 -37.87 38.09 3.91
C ALA A 193 -36.86 38.31 5.08
N CYS A 194 -35.59 38.51 4.73
CA CYS A 194 -34.57 39.37 5.37
C CYS A 194 -34.38 39.35 6.90
N CYS A 195 -33.18 38.93 7.36
CA CYS A 195 -32.05 39.81 7.69
C CYS A 195 -30.77 38.96 7.75
#